data_AF-A0AAN8PYJ1-F1
#
_entry.id   AF-A0AAN8PYJ1-F1
#
_cell.length_a   1.000
_cell.length_b   1.000
_cell.length_c   1.000
_cell.angle_alpha   90.00
_cell.angle_beta   90.00
_cell.angle_gamma   90.00
#
_symmetry.space_group_name_H-M   'P 1'
#
loop_
_entity.id
_entity.type
_entity.pdbx_description
1 polymer ?
#
loop_
_entity_poly.entity_id
_entity_poly.type
_entity_poly.pdbx_seq_one_letter_code
_entity_poly.pdbx_strand_id
1 'polypeptide(L)'
;MRSLFLVCALALVFVGAAKTNPRCKECKKDLCPKLSRSECLTGIVKDGCDCCDACARMESQTCDLPEQPFENGECGDGLSCEETEFGQVCVCEHDQIICGTNNITYNNMCGLMADAVRSGQTGDITVSFVGPCEPGAKIVTHPVYTKNFTSGTVILSCEAVGNPTPHIAWLYTRADGETFSMPGDDEFTLTAARGGPGRYQVTGWLQIEGLRKRHEGDYTCVVQNKHNKDMSKARVKVIERTK
;
A
#
# COMPACT_ATOMS: atom_id res chain seq x y z
N MET A 1 25.58 33.03 59.35
CA MET A 1 26.63 33.03 58.30
C MET A 1 26.06 32.31 57.09
N ARG A 2 25.91 33.05 56.00
CA ARG A 2 25.35 32.60 54.71
C ARG A 2 26.46 31.91 53.91
N SER A 3 26.21 30.72 53.39
CA SER A 3 27.02 30.14 52.32
C SER A 3 26.09 29.76 51.17
N LEU A 4 25.96 30.68 50.21
CA LEU A 4 25.37 30.39 48.91
C LEU A 4 26.37 29.54 48.12
N PHE A 5 25.98 28.32 47.75
CA PHE A 5 26.67 27.55 46.72
C PHE A 5 26.16 28.01 45.35
N LEU A 6 27.00 28.72 44.60
CA LEU A 6 26.77 28.98 43.18
C LEU A 6 26.92 27.67 42.41
N VAL A 7 25.82 27.13 41.90
CA VAL A 7 25.85 26.04 40.91
C VAL A 7 25.99 26.69 39.53
N CYS A 8 27.17 26.57 38.93
CA CYS A 8 27.44 27.04 37.57
C CYS A 8 26.88 25.99 36.59
N ALA A 9 25.77 26.29 35.93
CA ALA A 9 25.22 25.45 34.86
C ALA A 9 26.01 25.72 33.57
N LEU A 10 26.93 24.84 33.23
CA LEU A 10 27.57 24.79 31.92
C LEU A 10 26.57 24.26 30.90
N ALA A 11 25.97 25.16 30.12
CA ALA A 11 25.20 24.77 28.94
C ALA A 11 26.18 24.24 27.88
N LEU A 12 26.22 22.92 27.71
CA LEU A 12 26.88 22.27 26.58
C LEU A 12 26.08 22.58 25.31
N VAL A 13 26.52 23.60 24.57
CA VAL A 13 26.05 23.84 23.21
C VAL A 13 26.70 22.77 22.33
N PHE A 14 25.94 21.73 21.97
CA PHE A 14 26.31 20.79 20.91
C PHE A 14 26.32 21.54 19.58
N VAL A 15 27.49 22.01 19.15
CA VAL A 15 27.71 22.47 17.78
C VAL A 15 27.88 21.22 16.93
N GLY A 16 26.83 20.80 16.24
CA GLY A 16 26.93 19.78 15.21
C GLY A 16 27.90 20.25 14.13
N ALA A 17 28.94 19.47 13.84
CA ALA A 17 29.86 19.77 12.75
C ALA A 17 29.11 19.63 11.42
N ALA A 18 28.89 20.75 10.71
CA ALA A 18 28.37 20.71 9.35
C ALA A 18 29.38 19.95 8.47
N LYS A 19 28.96 18.83 7.87
CA LYS A 19 29.79 18.09 6.91
C LYS A 19 29.94 18.97 5.65
N THR A 20 31.15 19.44 5.38
CA THR A 20 31.45 20.23 4.18
C THR A 20 31.94 19.30 3.07
N ASN A 21 31.39 19.44 1.86
CA ASN A 21 31.84 18.65 0.72
C ASN A 21 33.15 19.24 0.16
N PRO A 22 34.28 18.52 0.23
CA PRO A 22 35.59 19.06 -0.15
C PRO A 22 35.75 19.27 -1.66
N ARG A 23 34.81 18.77 -2.48
CA ARG A 23 34.79 18.98 -3.94
C ARG A 23 34.14 20.30 -4.35
N CYS A 24 33.52 21.00 -3.40
CA CYS A 24 32.78 22.22 -3.67
C CYS A 24 33.68 23.45 -3.70
N LYS A 25 33.40 24.34 -4.65
CA LYS A 25 34.00 25.67 -4.71
C LYS A 25 33.19 26.65 -3.86
N GLU A 26 33.68 27.87 -3.74
CA GLU A 26 32.95 28.95 -3.10
C GLU A 26 31.56 29.16 -3.76
N CYS A 27 30.53 29.23 -2.92
CA CYS A 27 29.14 29.33 -3.34
C CYS A 27 28.84 30.71 -3.97
N LYS A 28 28.40 30.71 -5.23
CA LYS A 28 27.98 31.92 -5.95
C LYS A 28 26.45 31.94 -6.08
N LYS A 29 25.78 32.49 -5.07
CA LYS A 29 24.31 32.50 -4.98
C LYS A 29 23.61 33.17 -6.17
N ASP A 30 24.24 34.18 -6.77
CA ASP A 30 23.66 34.90 -7.92
C ASP A 30 23.55 34.03 -9.19
N LEU A 31 24.28 32.91 -9.24
CA LEU A 31 24.23 31.94 -10.33
C LEU A 31 23.23 30.80 -10.08
N CYS A 32 22.60 30.76 -8.91
CA CYS A 32 21.65 29.70 -8.58
C CYS A 32 20.35 29.84 -9.39
N PRO A 33 19.77 28.72 -9.84
CA PRO A 33 18.45 28.73 -10.47
C PRO A 33 17.40 29.22 -9.46
N LYS A 34 16.44 30.01 -9.94
CA LYS A 34 15.29 30.40 -9.14
C LYS A 34 14.22 29.34 -9.29
N LEU A 35 13.98 28.59 -8.22
CA LEU A 35 12.93 27.56 -8.19
C LEU A 35 11.63 28.13 -7.65
N SER A 36 10.51 27.77 -8.28
CA SER A 36 9.19 27.98 -7.69
C SER A 36 8.84 26.83 -6.76
N ARG A 37 8.20 27.13 -5.62
CA ARG A 37 7.76 26.11 -4.67
C ARG A 37 6.78 25.09 -5.27
N SER A 38 5.99 25.50 -6.27
CA SER A 38 5.08 24.61 -7.00
C SER A 38 5.80 23.57 -7.86
N GLU A 39 7.09 23.76 -8.16
CA GLU A 39 7.89 22.85 -8.99
C GLU A 39 8.52 21.73 -8.15
N CYS A 40 8.66 21.93 -6.83
CA CYS A 40 9.27 20.97 -5.93
C CYS A 40 8.21 20.33 -5.02
N LEU A 41 7.65 19.20 -5.48
CA LEU A 41 6.52 18.52 -4.84
C LEU A 41 6.80 18.05 -3.40
N THR A 42 8.07 17.76 -3.10
CA THR A 42 8.53 17.23 -1.80
C THR A 42 9.40 18.22 -1.03
N GLY A 43 9.29 19.51 -1.36
CA GLY A 43 10.04 20.57 -0.68
C GLY A 43 11.37 20.90 -1.36
N ILE A 44 12.06 21.87 -0.78
CA ILE A 44 13.31 22.42 -1.30
C ILE A 44 14.40 22.12 -0.27
N VAL A 45 15.47 21.48 -0.74
CA VAL A 45 16.71 21.26 0.02
C VAL A 45 17.85 22.05 -0.62
N LYS A 46 19.04 21.93 -0.04
CA LYS A 46 20.24 22.47 -0.65
C LYS A 46 20.90 21.44 -1.55
N ASP A 47 21.63 21.93 -2.55
CA ASP A 47 22.48 21.08 -3.37
C ASP A 47 23.59 20.41 -2.55
N GLY A 48 24.32 19.47 -3.14
CA GLY A 48 25.41 18.76 -2.45
C GLY A 48 26.61 19.63 -2.03
N CYS A 49 26.57 20.93 -2.32
CA CYS A 49 27.54 21.94 -1.86
C CYS A 49 26.96 22.89 -0.81
N ASP A 50 25.74 22.64 -0.34
CA ASP A 50 25.00 23.49 0.59
C ASP A 50 24.85 24.94 0.08
N CYS A 51 24.74 25.11 -1.24
CA CYS A 51 24.77 26.42 -1.90
C CYS A 51 23.40 26.82 -2.46
N CYS A 52 23.02 26.21 -3.57
CA CYS A 52 21.79 26.54 -4.29
C CYS A 52 20.61 25.75 -3.74
N ASP A 53 19.41 26.31 -3.92
CA ASP A 53 18.17 25.60 -3.69
C ASP A 53 17.99 24.54 -4.79
N ALA A 54 17.58 23.35 -4.38
CA ALA A 54 17.30 22.21 -5.25
C ALA A 54 15.98 21.56 -4.80
N CYS A 55 15.24 20.98 -5.74
CA CYS A 55 14.09 20.16 -5.35
C CYS A 55 14.57 18.92 -4.62
N ALA A 56 13.93 18.61 -3.50
CA ALA A 56 14.21 17.41 -2.76
C ALA A 56 13.82 16.17 -3.54
N ARG A 57 14.46 15.04 -3.21
CA ARG A 57 14.18 13.76 -3.85
C ARG A 57 12.80 13.24 -3.42
N MET A 58 12.08 12.69 -4.39
CA MET A 58 10.73 12.14 -4.19
C MET A 58 10.79 10.67 -3.78
N GLU A 59 9.66 10.14 -3.28
CA GLU A 59 9.53 8.72 -2.99
C GLU A 59 10.00 7.84 -4.16
N SER A 60 10.73 6.77 -3.84
CA SER A 60 11.36 5.82 -4.78
C SER A 60 12.47 6.40 -5.67
N GLN A 61 12.89 7.65 -5.49
CA GLN A 61 14.09 8.17 -6.15
C GLN A 61 15.35 7.81 -5.36
N THR A 62 16.45 7.55 -6.08
CA THR A 62 17.77 7.33 -5.46
C THR A 62 18.18 8.54 -4.64
N CYS A 63 18.75 8.33 -3.46
CA CYS A 63 19.11 9.38 -2.50
C CYS A 63 20.45 9.11 -1.83
N ASP A 64 20.92 10.08 -1.05
CA ASP A 64 22.15 9.95 -0.28
C ASP A 64 21.91 9.43 1.13
N LEU A 65 22.60 8.34 1.48
CA LEU A 65 22.66 7.87 2.86
C LEU A 65 23.50 8.84 3.70
N PRO A 66 23.24 8.95 5.03
CA PRO A 66 24.02 9.81 5.92
C PRO A 66 25.53 9.56 5.90
N GLU A 67 25.94 8.33 5.55
CA GLU A 67 27.32 7.87 5.45
C GLU A 67 27.98 8.18 4.09
N GLN A 68 27.18 8.35 3.04
CA GLN A 68 27.62 8.60 1.66
C GLN A 68 26.90 9.84 1.09
N PRO A 69 27.18 11.04 1.65
CA PRO A 69 26.51 12.26 1.24
C PRO A 69 27.01 12.81 -0.11
N PHE A 70 26.18 13.62 -0.76
CA PHE A 70 26.50 14.51 -1.89
C PHE A 70 26.61 13.86 -3.30
N GLU A 71 25.95 12.74 -3.56
CA GLU A 71 25.98 12.06 -4.87
C GLU A 71 24.62 12.12 -5.59
N ASN A 72 23.54 11.81 -4.90
CA ASN A 72 22.19 11.61 -5.42
C ASN A 72 21.17 12.62 -4.86
N GLY A 73 21.52 13.33 -3.78
CA GLY A 73 20.69 14.36 -3.14
C GLY A 73 19.86 13.86 -1.95
N GLU A 74 19.30 14.82 -1.23
CA GLU A 74 18.55 14.59 -0.01
C GLU A 74 17.06 14.33 -0.28
N CYS A 75 16.45 13.46 0.52
CA CYS A 75 15.02 13.22 0.49
C CYS A 75 14.22 14.43 0.99
N GLY A 76 13.01 14.58 0.47
CA GLY A 76 12.10 15.65 0.87
C GLY A 76 11.43 15.46 2.23
N ASP A 77 10.57 16.41 2.57
CA ASP A 77 9.87 16.42 3.86
C ASP A 77 9.05 15.12 4.05
N GLY A 78 9.25 14.44 5.18
CA GLY A 78 8.56 13.19 5.53
C GLY A 78 9.08 11.94 4.81
N LEU A 79 10.20 12.05 4.09
CA LEU A 79 10.89 10.94 3.44
C LEU A 79 12.23 10.66 4.13
N SER A 80 12.56 9.38 4.30
CA SER A 80 13.86 8.90 4.79
C SER A 80 14.60 8.17 3.68
N CYS A 81 15.92 8.35 3.58
CA CYS A 81 16.73 7.60 2.62
C CYS A 81 17.08 6.22 3.20
N GLU A 82 16.61 5.15 2.56
CA GLU A 82 16.76 3.79 3.06
C GLU A 82 17.42 2.87 2.02
N GLU A 83 18.23 1.92 2.50
CA GLU A 83 18.82 0.88 1.65
C GLU A 83 17.79 -0.25 1.41
N THR A 84 17.47 -0.48 0.14
CA THR A 84 16.51 -1.51 -0.27
C THR A 84 17.17 -2.52 -1.21
N GLU A 85 16.48 -3.61 -1.54
CA GLU A 85 16.94 -4.58 -2.55
C GLU A 85 17.20 -3.95 -3.93
N PHE A 86 16.62 -2.78 -4.20
CA PHE A 86 16.76 -2.02 -5.45
C PHE A 86 17.78 -0.86 -5.34
N GLY A 87 18.54 -0.81 -4.24
CA GLY A 87 19.47 0.27 -3.91
C GLY A 87 18.89 1.25 -2.88
N GLN A 88 19.63 2.33 -2.62
CA GLN A 88 19.23 3.37 -1.66
C GLN A 88 18.20 4.33 -2.27
N VAL A 89 17.01 4.42 -1.69
CA VAL A 89 15.88 5.22 -2.21
C VAL A 89 15.13 5.94 -1.10
N CYS A 90 14.46 7.04 -1.44
CA CYS A 90 13.60 7.75 -0.50
C CYS A 90 12.32 6.95 -0.24
N VAL A 91 12.04 6.66 1.03
CA VAL A 91 10.87 5.93 1.51
C VAL A 91 10.04 6.86 2.40
N CYS A 92 8.72 6.83 2.24
CA CYS A 92 7.83 7.62 3.09
C CYS A 92 7.82 7.08 4.52
N GLU A 93 8.07 7.95 5.50
CA GLU A 93 8.02 7.57 6.92
C GLU A 93 6.60 7.15 7.37
N HIS A 94 5.58 7.60 6.62
CA HIS A 94 4.17 7.42 6.95
C HIS A 94 3.44 6.65 5.84
N ASP A 95 3.67 5.35 5.78
CA ASP A 95 3.29 4.45 4.68
C ASP A 95 1.80 4.07 4.61
N GLN A 96 0.96 4.54 5.53
CA GLN A 96 -0.45 4.13 5.67
C GLN A 96 -1.30 4.65 4.51
N ILE A 97 -2.19 3.80 3.96
CA ILE A 97 -3.19 4.27 2.98
C ILE A 97 -4.15 5.22 3.70
N ILE A 98 -4.46 6.35 3.08
CA ILE A 98 -5.29 7.41 3.66
C ILE A 98 -6.29 7.94 2.64
N CYS A 99 -7.44 8.41 3.15
CA CYS A 99 -8.42 9.13 2.36
C CYS A 99 -8.24 10.64 2.61
N GLY A 100 -8.01 11.40 1.54
CA GLY A 100 -7.96 12.85 1.60
C GLY A 100 -9.34 13.49 1.73
N THR A 101 -9.40 14.73 2.22
CA THR A 101 -10.62 15.55 2.26
C THR A 101 -11.23 15.81 0.87
N ASN A 102 -10.45 15.60 -0.19
CA ASN A 102 -10.87 15.66 -1.59
C ASN A 102 -11.42 14.33 -2.13
N ASN A 103 -11.67 13.33 -1.25
CA ASN A 103 -12.18 12.01 -1.62
C ASN A 103 -11.24 11.21 -2.54
N ILE A 104 -9.94 11.50 -2.50
CA ILE A 104 -8.90 10.73 -3.19
C ILE A 104 -8.20 9.83 -2.17
N THR A 105 -8.01 8.56 -2.55
CA THR A 105 -7.21 7.62 -1.76
C THR A 105 -5.75 7.76 -2.15
N TYR A 106 -4.89 8.01 -1.15
CA TYR A 106 -3.45 8.08 -1.30
C TYR A 106 -2.79 6.85 -0.70
N ASN A 107 -1.69 6.40 -1.31
CA ASN A 107 -0.93 5.24 -0.83
C ASN A 107 -0.29 5.50 0.55
N ASN A 108 0.07 6.75 0.82
CA ASN A 108 0.76 7.22 2.01
C ASN A 108 0.60 8.74 2.15
N MET A 109 1.11 9.30 3.26
CA MET A 109 1.08 10.75 3.50
C MET A 109 1.87 11.55 2.46
N CYS A 110 3.00 11.02 2.01
CA CYS A 110 3.90 11.71 1.07
C CYS A 110 3.21 11.95 -0.28
N GLY A 111 2.41 10.98 -0.75
CA GLY A 111 1.58 11.14 -1.95
C GLY A 111 0.51 12.23 -1.81
N LEU A 112 -0.11 12.35 -0.63
CA LEU A 112 -1.07 13.42 -0.35
C LEU A 112 -0.39 14.79 -0.36
N MET A 113 0.75 14.92 0.34
CA MET A 113 1.51 16.17 0.39
C MET A 113 1.98 16.60 -1.00
N ALA A 114 2.51 15.67 -1.81
CA ALA A 114 2.94 15.95 -3.17
C ALA A 114 1.79 16.43 -4.06
N ASP A 115 0.61 15.83 -3.93
CA ASP A 115 -0.57 16.26 -4.68
C ASP A 115 -1.06 17.64 -4.23
N ALA A 116 -1.06 17.92 -2.93
CA ALA A 116 -1.43 19.23 -2.37
C ALA A 116 -0.51 20.37 -2.83
N VAL A 117 0.79 20.10 -3.00
CA VAL A 117 1.73 21.06 -3.60
C VAL A 117 1.44 21.23 -5.08
N ARG A 118 1.29 20.12 -5.81
CA ARG A 118 1.02 20.12 -7.25
C ARG A 118 -0.25 20.87 -7.64
N SER A 119 -1.32 20.71 -6.86
CA SER A 119 -2.60 21.38 -7.10
C SER A 119 -2.67 22.80 -6.55
N GLY A 120 -1.62 23.26 -5.83
CA GLY A 120 -1.63 24.56 -5.17
C GLY A 120 -2.61 24.63 -3.99
N GLN A 121 -3.04 23.49 -3.45
CA GLN A 121 -4.00 23.36 -2.34
C GLN A 121 -3.31 22.93 -1.04
N THR A 122 -2.08 23.40 -0.84
CA THR A 122 -1.28 23.06 0.34
C THR A 122 -1.98 23.58 1.60
N GLY A 123 -2.38 22.66 2.49
CA GLY A 123 -3.13 22.97 3.70
C GLY A 123 -4.65 22.78 3.58
N ASP A 124 -5.19 22.74 2.35
CA ASP A 124 -6.62 22.49 2.11
C ASP A 124 -6.92 20.99 1.99
N ILE A 125 -6.04 20.26 1.30
CA ILE A 125 -6.09 18.79 1.26
C ILE A 125 -5.45 18.26 2.54
N THR A 126 -6.25 17.63 3.38
CA THR A 126 -5.81 17.01 4.64
C THR A 126 -6.34 15.58 4.74
N VAL A 127 -5.93 14.85 5.77
CA VAL A 127 -6.41 13.48 6.00
C VAL A 127 -7.83 13.52 6.55
N SER A 128 -8.77 12.89 5.84
CA SER A 128 -10.12 12.66 6.34
C SER A 128 -10.15 11.47 7.31
N PHE A 129 -9.61 10.32 6.90
CA PHE A 129 -9.42 9.15 7.77
C PHE A 129 -8.33 8.21 7.23
N VAL A 130 -7.84 7.31 8.09
CA VAL A 130 -6.86 6.27 7.73
C VAL A 130 -7.58 5.09 7.05
N GLY A 131 -7.24 4.82 5.79
CA GLY A 131 -7.90 3.85 4.93
C GLY A 131 -8.29 4.42 3.56
N PRO A 132 -8.76 3.57 2.64
CA PRO A 132 -9.28 4.02 1.35
C PRO A 132 -10.61 4.76 1.53
N CYS A 133 -10.89 5.72 0.64
CA CYS A 133 -12.14 6.49 0.64
C CYS A 133 -13.38 5.62 0.42
N GLU A 134 -13.22 4.50 -0.31
CA GLU A 134 -14.24 3.46 -0.44
C GLU A 134 -13.86 2.27 0.47
N PRO A 135 -14.26 2.26 1.76
CA PRO A 135 -13.85 1.20 2.69
C PRO A 135 -14.62 -0.11 2.51
N GLY A 136 -15.63 -0.15 1.64
CA GLY A 136 -16.47 -1.32 1.39
C GLY A 136 -15.72 -2.53 0.83
N ALA A 137 -16.22 -3.72 1.12
CA ALA A 137 -15.82 -4.96 0.47
C ALA A 137 -16.19 -4.92 -1.01
N LYS A 138 -15.22 -5.21 -1.88
CA LYS A 138 -15.38 -5.24 -3.34
C LYS A 138 -14.59 -6.40 -3.94
N ILE A 139 -15.25 -7.21 -4.74
CA ILE A 139 -14.59 -8.28 -5.51
C ILE A 139 -13.85 -7.63 -6.68
N VAL A 140 -12.55 -7.89 -6.78
CA VAL A 140 -11.67 -7.40 -7.86
C VAL A 140 -11.31 -8.50 -8.85
N THR A 141 -11.27 -9.75 -8.39
CA THR A 141 -11.08 -10.93 -9.25
C THR A 141 -12.22 -11.91 -9.00
N HIS A 142 -13.04 -12.12 -10.03
CA HIS A 142 -14.23 -12.97 -9.96
C HIS A 142 -13.88 -14.43 -10.21
N PRO A 143 -14.61 -15.39 -9.59
CA PRO A 143 -14.49 -16.80 -9.94
C PRO A 143 -14.90 -17.05 -11.38
N VAL A 144 -14.24 -18.02 -12.01
CA VAL A 144 -14.41 -18.29 -13.45
C VAL A 144 -15.21 -19.58 -13.67
N TYR A 145 -16.07 -19.57 -14.68
CA TYR A 145 -16.73 -20.78 -15.17
C TYR A 145 -15.71 -21.87 -15.47
N THR A 146 -15.88 -23.04 -14.86
CA THR A 146 -14.96 -24.15 -15.02
C THR A 146 -15.70 -25.41 -15.42
N LYS A 147 -15.12 -26.18 -16.34
CA LYS A 147 -15.61 -27.51 -16.70
C LYS A 147 -14.49 -28.52 -16.55
N ASN A 148 -14.79 -29.67 -15.95
CA ASN A 148 -13.84 -30.77 -15.85
C ASN A 148 -14.56 -32.12 -15.90
N PHE A 149 -13.82 -33.19 -16.13
CA PHE A 149 -14.33 -34.54 -16.12
C PHE A 149 -14.46 -35.09 -14.70
N THR A 150 -15.27 -36.12 -14.54
CA THR A 150 -15.32 -36.90 -13.29
C THR A 150 -13.94 -37.37 -12.87
N SER A 151 -13.69 -37.38 -11.56
CA SER A 151 -12.39 -37.63 -10.91
C SER A 151 -11.32 -36.55 -11.14
N GLY A 152 -11.62 -35.48 -11.89
CA GLY A 152 -10.74 -34.32 -12.02
C GLY A 152 -10.77 -33.43 -10.78
N THR A 153 -9.89 -32.43 -10.75
CA THR A 153 -9.85 -31.40 -9.71
C THR A 153 -10.28 -30.06 -10.27
N VAL A 154 -11.05 -29.29 -9.50
CA VAL A 154 -11.46 -27.92 -9.84
C VAL A 154 -11.02 -26.99 -8.73
N ILE A 155 -10.48 -25.84 -9.09
CA ILE A 155 -10.12 -24.77 -8.15
C ILE A 155 -10.80 -23.49 -8.65
N LEU A 156 -11.59 -22.87 -7.78
CA LEU A 156 -12.15 -21.53 -7.98
C LEU A 156 -11.39 -20.56 -7.07
N SER A 157 -11.13 -19.36 -7.57
CA SER A 157 -10.51 -18.28 -6.82
C SER A 157 -11.38 -17.03 -6.83
N CYS A 158 -11.28 -16.24 -5.78
CA CYS A 158 -11.97 -14.98 -5.63
C CYS A 158 -11.07 -14.01 -4.85
N GLU A 159 -10.82 -12.83 -5.40
CA GLU A 159 -10.03 -11.80 -4.72
C GLU A 159 -10.91 -10.60 -4.41
N ALA A 160 -10.77 -10.07 -3.21
CA ALA A 160 -11.49 -8.89 -2.77
C ALA A 160 -10.60 -7.93 -2.00
N VAL A 161 -11.02 -6.68 -2.01
CA VAL A 161 -10.41 -5.58 -1.24
C VAL A 161 -11.47 -4.97 -0.33
N GLY A 162 -11.04 -4.36 0.77
CA GLY A 162 -11.92 -3.56 1.64
C GLY A 162 -11.25 -3.28 2.99
N ASN A 163 -11.61 -2.18 3.66
CA ASN A 163 -11.02 -1.82 4.95
C ASN A 163 -12.11 -1.68 6.05
N PRO A 164 -12.16 -2.58 7.06
CA PRO A 164 -11.27 -3.70 7.31
C PRO A 164 -11.29 -4.78 6.23
N THR A 165 -10.20 -5.54 6.13
CA THR A 165 -10.04 -6.66 5.19
C THR A 165 -11.27 -7.56 5.25
N PRO A 166 -11.95 -7.82 4.11
CA PRO A 166 -13.20 -8.55 4.13
C PRO A 166 -12.99 -10.03 4.45
N HIS A 167 -14.02 -10.66 5.00
CA HIS A 167 -14.11 -12.11 5.14
C HIS A 167 -14.66 -12.72 3.85
N ILE A 168 -14.04 -13.80 3.36
CA ILE A 168 -14.51 -14.57 2.20
C ILE A 168 -15.21 -15.84 2.66
N ALA A 169 -16.42 -16.06 2.15
CA ALA A 169 -17.16 -17.31 2.27
C ALA A 169 -17.60 -17.80 0.89
N TRP A 170 -17.86 -19.10 0.78
CA TRP A 170 -18.36 -19.71 -0.44
C TRP A 170 -19.71 -20.34 -0.21
N LEU A 171 -20.63 -20.13 -1.14
CA LEU A 171 -21.93 -20.78 -1.19
C LEU A 171 -22.01 -21.66 -2.43
N TYR A 172 -22.61 -22.84 -2.30
CA TYR A 172 -22.92 -23.73 -3.41
C TYR A 172 -24.42 -23.80 -3.61
N THR A 173 -24.88 -23.41 -4.80
CA THR A 173 -26.27 -23.53 -5.22
C THR A 173 -26.39 -24.66 -6.23
N ARG A 174 -27.13 -25.70 -5.84
CA ARG A 174 -27.38 -26.87 -6.68
C ARG A 174 -28.45 -26.56 -7.74
N ALA A 175 -28.59 -27.43 -8.73
CA ALA A 175 -29.56 -27.28 -9.83
C ALA A 175 -31.03 -27.21 -9.38
N ASP A 176 -31.37 -27.72 -8.19
CA ASP A 176 -32.69 -27.61 -7.56
C ASP A 176 -32.95 -26.23 -6.90
N GLY A 177 -31.92 -25.38 -6.82
CA GLY A 177 -31.99 -24.05 -6.22
C GLY A 177 -31.61 -24.03 -4.74
N GLU A 178 -31.39 -25.18 -4.10
CA GLU A 178 -30.94 -25.22 -2.71
C GLU A 178 -29.51 -24.71 -2.59
N THR A 179 -29.25 -23.90 -1.56
CA THR A 179 -27.96 -23.24 -1.33
C THR A 179 -27.36 -23.68 -0.01
N PHE A 180 -26.08 -24.07 -0.05
CA PHE A 180 -25.32 -24.62 1.06
C PHE A 180 -24.06 -23.80 1.30
N SER A 181 -23.63 -23.70 2.56
CA SER A 181 -22.33 -23.12 2.90
C SER A 181 -21.21 -24.12 2.63
N MET A 182 -20.13 -23.67 2.00
CA MET A 182 -18.96 -24.51 1.70
C MET A 182 -17.88 -24.40 2.78
N PRO A 183 -17.14 -25.48 3.07
CA PRO A 183 -17.14 -26.78 2.38
C PRO A 183 -18.30 -27.71 2.77
N GLY A 184 -19.06 -27.39 3.82
CA GLY A 184 -20.12 -28.27 4.34
C GLY A 184 -19.54 -29.58 4.86
N ASP A 185 -20.24 -30.70 4.59
CA ASP A 185 -19.85 -32.05 4.99
C ASP A 185 -19.17 -32.86 3.84
N ASP A 186 -18.79 -32.21 2.73
CA ASP A 186 -18.13 -32.91 1.62
C ASP A 186 -16.62 -33.07 1.87
N GLU A 187 -16.19 -34.31 2.10
CA GLU A 187 -14.80 -34.69 2.36
C GLU A 187 -13.80 -34.28 1.27
N PHE A 188 -14.26 -34.09 0.02
CA PHE A 188 -13.41 -33.75 -1.11
C PHE A 188 -13.39 -32.26 -1.42
N THR A 189 -14.08 -31.44 -0.63
CA THR A 189 -14.15 -29.99 -0.84
C THR A 189 -13.42 -29.23 0.26
N LEU A 190 -12.57 -28.30 -0.14
CA LEU A 190 -11.77 -27.47 0.75
C LEU A 190 -11.97 -26.01 0.41
N THR A 191 -12.08 -25.16 1.42
CA THR A 191 -12.03 -23.71 1.27
C THR A 191 -10.86 -23.15 2.06
N ALA A 192 -10.21 -22.14 1.50
CA ALA A 192 -9.10 -21.46 2.15
C ALA A 192 -9.16 -19.97 1.82
N ALA A 193 -8.71 -19.12 2.73
CA ALA A 193 -8.52 -17.70 2.48
C ALA A 193 -7.20 -17.23 3.08
N ARG A 194 -6.52 -16.31 2.39
CA ARG A 194 -5.27 -15.69 2.84
C ARG A 194 -5.25 -14.22 2.44
N GLY A 195 -4.47 -13.41 3.16
CA GLY A 195 -4.17 -12.04 2.74
C GLY A 195 -3.58 -12.02 1.33
N GLY A 196 -4.00 -11.03 0.53
CA GLY A 196 -3.43 -10.80 -0.80
C GLY A 196 -2.07 -10.09 -0.74
N PRO A 197 -1.41 -9.89 -1.88
CA PRO A 197 -0.15 -9.15 -1.95
C PRO A 197 -0.31 -7.66 -1.60
N GLY A 198 -1.51 -7.09 -1.81
CA GLY A 198 -1.82 -5.71 -1.48
C GLY A 198 -2.40 -5.50 -0.08
N ARG A 199 -2.30 -4.26 0.42
CA ARG A 199 -2.99 -3.83 1.65
C ARG A 199 -4.49 -4.02 1.50
N TYR A 200 -5.15 -4.47 2.56
CA TYR A 200 -6.60 -4.69 2.60
C TYR A 200 -7.13 -5.71 1.58
N GLN A 201 -6.25 -6.50 0.97
CA GLN A 201 -6.61 -7.52 0.01
C GLN A 201 -6.72 -8.89 0.67
N VAL A 202 -7.63 -9.71 0.18
CA VAL A 202 -7.80 -11.11 0.57
C VAL A 202 -8.09 -11.94 -0.68
N THR A 203 -7.53 -13.14 -0.73
CA THR A 203 -7.82 -14.13 -1.76
C THR A 203 -8.40 -15.36 -1.11
N GLY A 204 -9.49 -15.88 -1.69
CA GLY A 204 -10.17 -17.08 -1.27
C GLY A 204 -10.18 -18.11 -2.38
N TRP A 205 -9.98 -19.37 -2.01
CA TRP A 205 -10.00 -20.52 -2.91
C TRP A 205 -11.03 -21.53 -2.45
N LEU A 206 -11.68 -22.17 -3.43
CA LEU A 206 -12.50 -23.36 -3.24
C LEU A 206 -11.95 -24.45 -4.16
N GLN A 207 -11.51 -25.55 -3.56
CA GLN A 207 -10.96 -26.71 -4.27
C GLN A 207 -11.88 -27.91 -4.09
N ILE A 208 -12.17 -28.59 -5.19
CA ILE A 208 -12.94 -29.83 -5.21
C ILE A 208 -12.07 -30.89 -5.87
N GLU A 209 -11.67 -31.89 -5.09
CA GLU A 209 -10.96 -33.07 -5.59
C GLU A 209 -11.94 -34.17 -6.00
N GLY A 210 -11.51 -35.05 -6.89
CA GLY A 210 -12.31 -36.22 -7.26
C GLY A 210 -13.71 -35.86 -7.76
N LEU A 211 -13.83 -34.89 -8.66
CA LEU A 211 -15.09 -34.27 -9.09
C LEU A 211 -16.18 -35.30 -9.42
N ARG A 212 -17.38 -35.09 -8.88
CA ARG A 212 -18.55 -35.97 -9.03
C ARG A 212 -19.70 -35.18 -9.60
N LYS A 213 -20.68 -35.86 -10.21
CA LYS A 213 -21.85 -35.19 -10.81
C LYS A 213 -22.64 -34.32 -9.81
N ARG A 214 -22.66 -34.72 -8.53
CA ARG A 214 -23.28 -33.95 -7.43
C ARG A 214 -22.64 -32.59 -7.14
N HIS A 215 -21.40 -32.36 -7.60
CA HIS A 215 -20.69 -31.07 -7.50
C HIS A 215 -21.01 -30.12 -8.67
N GLU A 216 -21.87 -30.54 -9.62
CA GLU A 216 -22.32 -29.65 -10.68
C GLU A 216 -23.32 -28.63 -10.14
N GLY A 217 -22.99 -27.35 -10.25
CA GLY A 217 -23.85 -26.25 -9.86
C GLY A 217 -23.15 -24.90 -9.86
N ASP A 218 -23.72 -23.94 -9.16
CA ASP A 218 -23.23 -22.57 -9.08
C ASP A 218 -22.52 -22.33 -7.75
N TYR A 219 -21.28 -21.85 -7.82
CA TYR A 219 -20.47 -21.49 -6.67
C TYR A 219 -20.40 -19.97 -6.57
N THR A 220 -20.87 -19.44 -5.46
CA THR A 220 -20.93 -18.00 -5.20
C THR A 220 -19.89 -17.64 -4.14
N CYS A 221 -18.90 -16.85 -4.54
CA CYS A 221 -18.02 -16.16 -3.62
C CYS A 221 -18.79 -15.02 -2.97
N VAL A 222 -18.69 -14.94 -1.64
CA VAL A 222 -19.31 -13.94 -0.81
C VAL A 222 -18.22 -13.24 -0.03
N VAL A 223 -18.10 -11.93 -0.22
CA VAL A 223 -17.13 -11.11 0.50
C VAL A 223 -17.85 -10.07 1.35
N GLN A 224 -17.47 -9.96 2.62
CA GLN A 224 -18.18 -9.09 3.56
C GLN A 224 -17.21 -8.39 4.49
N ASN A 225 -17.44 -7.10 4.72
CA ASN A 225 -16.84 -6.37 5.82
C ASN A 225 -17.91 -5.60 6.61
N LYS A 226 -17.49 -4.74 7.53
CA LYS A 226 -18.42 -3.98 8.38
C LYS A 226 -19.30 -2.97 7.61
N HIS A 227 -18.97 -2.66 6.35
CA HIS A 227 -19.65 -1.65 5.55
C HIS A 227 -20.68 -2.24 4.58
N ASN A 228 -20.32 -3.33 3.89
CA ASN A 228 -21.20 -3.96 2.90
C ASN A 228 -20.82 -5.43 2.66
N LYS A 229 -21.60 -6.05 1.77
CA LYS A 229 -21.41 -7.39 1.24
C LYS A 229 -21.41 -7.30 -0.28
N ASP A 230 -20.47 -7.98 -0.91
CA ASP A 230 -20.38 -8.14 -2.37
C ASP A 230 -20.32 -9.63 -2.72
N MET A 231 -20.84 -10.02 -3.87
CA MET A 231 -21.04 -11.42 -4.25
C MET A 231 -20.79 -11.64 -5.73
N SER A 232 -20.13 -12.74 -6.08
CA SER A 232 -19.91 -13.14 -7.47
C SER A 232 -20.02 -14.64 -7.65
N LYS A 233 -20.58 -15.06 -8.78
CA LYS A 233 -20.97 -16.44 -9.04
C LYS A 233 -20.24 -17.02 -10.25
N ALA A 234 -19.80 -18.26 -10.14
CA ALA A 234 -19.28 -19.07 -11.24
C ALA A 234 -19.93 -20.45 -11.28
N ARG A 235 -20.14 -20.99 -12.47
CA ARG A 235 -20.69 -22.34 -12.66
C ARG A 235 -19.59 -23.36 -12.83
N VAL A 236 -19.72 -24.52 -12.16
CA VAL A 236 -18.88 -25.70 -12.38
C VAL A 236 -19.67 -26.75 -13.14
N LYS A 237 -19.19 -27.14 -14.32
CA LYS A 237 -19.79 -28.19 -15.16
C LYS A 237 -19.01 -29.49 -15.05
N VAL A 238 -19.70 -30.59 -14.78
CA VAL A 238 -19.08 -31.92 -14.66
C VAL A 238 -19.41 -32.77 -15.88
N ILE A 239 -18.36 -33.20 -16.57
CA ILE A 239 -18.46 -34.05 -17.75
C ILE A 239 -18.21 -35.50 -17.33
N GLU A 240 -19.18 -36.37 -17.52
CA GLU A 240 -18.98 -37.80 -17.26
C GLU A 240 -18.09 -38.41 -18.34
N ARG A 241 -17.11 -39.23 -17.94
CA ARG A 241 -16.30 -39.97 -18.91
C ARG A 241 -17.17 -41.07 -19.51
N THR A 242 -17.50 -40.96 -20.79
CA THR A 242 -18.02 -42.09 -21.56
C THR A 242 -16.94 -43.16 -21.65
N LYS A 243 -17.31 -44.40 -21.31
CA LYS A 243 -16.46 -45.58 -21.46
C LYS A 243 -16.24 -45.90 -22.94
#